data_AF-A0A962ARW8-F1
#
_entry.id   AF-A0A962ARW8-F1
#
_cell.length_a   1.000
_cell.length_b   1.000
_cell.length_c   1.000
_cell.angle_alpha   90.00
_cell.angle_beta   90.00
_cell.angle_gamma   90.00
#
_symmetry.space_group_name_H-M   'P 1'
#
loop_
_entity.id
_entity.type
_entity.pdbx_description
1 polymer ?
#
loop_
_entity_poly.entity_id
_entity_poly.type
_entity_poly.pdbx_seq_one_letter_code
_entity_poly.pdbx_strand_id
1 'polypeptide(L)'
;MSAVDTTTQGTRRKSENRQPDYVVRAKTGPGNKEWSTVGSAWNRDNGAGISVKLNAIPIGEHWKGVLKLLPPYAEDDGGSD
;
A
#
# COMPACT_ATOMS: atom_id res chain seq x y z
N MET A 1 -31.92 -32.15 -15.98
CA MET A 1 -30.56 -31.68 -16.29
C MET A 1 -30.27 -30.50 -15.38
N SER A 2 -29.48 -30.72 -14.34
CA SER A 2 -29.22 -29.75 -13.27
C SER A 2 -28.00 -28.91 -13.64
N ALA A 3 -28.15 -27.58 -13.72
CA ALA A 3 -27.05 -26.65 -13.88
C ALA A 3 -26.53 -26.27 -12.49
N VAL A 4 -25.24 -26.56 -12.26
CA VAL A 4 -24.49 -26.17 -11.06
C VAL A 4 -23.97 -24.75 -11.24
N ASP A 5 -24.55 -23.80 -10.51
CA ASP A 5 -24.03 -22.43 -10.44
C ASP A 5 -22.86 -22.41 -9.44
N THR A 6 -21.64 -22.56 -9.95
CA THR A 6 -20.42 -22.55 -9.12
C THR A 6 -20.00 -21.10 -8.90
N THR A 7 -20.59 -20.47 -7.88
CA THR A 7 -20.12 -19.18 -7.39
C THR A 7 -18.70 -19.35 -6.83
N THR A 8 -17.70 -18.88 -7.57
CA THR A 8 -16.31 -18.77 -7.10
C THR A 8 -16.26 -17.68 -6.05
N GLN A 9 -16.54 -18.03 -4.80
CA GLN A 9 -16.32 -17.19 -3.62
C GLN A 9 -14.85 -17.32 -3.19
N GLY A 10 -13.93 -16.80 -4.00
CA GLY A 10 -12.52 -16.70 -3.66
C GLY A 10 -12.30 -15.66 -2.55
N THR A 11 -12.18 -16.13 -1.30
CA THR A 11 -11.27 -15.64 -0.25
C THR A 11 -10.92 -14.13 -0.24
N ARG A 12 -11.91 -13.23 -0.08
CA ARG A 12 -11.67 -11.78 0.09
C ARG A 12 -11.38 -11.29 1.52
N ARG A 13 -11.18 -12.16 2.52
CA ARG A 13 -11.13 -11.74 3.95
C ARG A 13 -9.86 -12.12 4.73
N LYS A 14 -8.71 -12.21 4.10
CA LYS A 14 -7.44 -12.44 4.83
C LYS A 14 -6.49 -11.23 4.88
N SER A 15 -6.80 -10.15 4.16
CA SER A 15 -5.88 -9.02 3.97
C SER A 15 -6.07 -7.84 4.92
N GLU A 16 -7.17 -7.74 5.67
CA GLU A 16 -7.44 -6.54 6.48
C GLU A 16 -6.54 -6.38 7.72
N ASN A 17 -5.94 -7.46 8.23
CA ASN A 17 -5.09 -7.41 9.43
C ASN A 17 -3.58 -7.61 9.17
N ARG A 18 -3.16 -7.71 7.91
CA ARG A 18 -1.73 -7.88 7.60
C ARG A 18 -1.03 -6.53 7.57
N GLN A 19 -0.02 -6.35 8.43
CA GLN A 19 0.87 -5.20 8.38
C GLN A 19 1.51 -5.06 6.99
N PRO A 20 1.61 -3.85 6.44
CA PRO A 20 2.19 -3.64 5.13
C PRO A 20 3.70 -3.87 5.13
N ASP A 21 4.20 -4.48 4.07
CA ASP A 21 5.65 -4.65 3.88
C ASP A 21 6.31 -3.30 3.53
N TYR A 22 5.55 -2.38 2.94
CA TYR A 22 6.00 -1.03 2.60
C TYR A 22 4.89 0.04 2.76
N VAL A 23 5.30 1.26 3.08
CA VAL A 23 4.50 2.47 2.88
C VAL A 23 4.79 3.07 1.50
N VAL A 24 3.74 3.54 0.82
CA VAL A 24 3.86 4.18 -0.49
C VAL A 24 3.81 5.68 -0.31
N ARG A 25 4.84 6.40 -0.79
CA ARG A 25 4.93 7.86 -0.70
C ARG A 25 4.98 8.53 -2.06
N ALA A 26 4.37 9.70 -2.16
CA ALA A 26 4.42 10.59 -3.32
C ALA A 26 5.07 11.92 -2.93
N LYS A 27 5.72 12.60 -3.89
CA LYS A 27 6.23 13.95 -3.70
C LYS A 27 5.07 14.94 -3.72
N THR A 28 4.92 15.72 -2.67
CA THR A 28 3.78 16.63 -2.47
C THR A 28 4.17 18.10 -2.43
N GLY A 29 5.47 18.41 -2.27
CA GLY A 29 5.98 19.78 -2.29
C GLY A 29 7.32 19.92 -3.04
N PRO A 30 7.81 21.15 -3.24
CA PRO A 30 9.05 21.43 -3.98
C PRO A 30 10.31 20.87 -3.30
N GLY A 31 10.32 20.78 -1.96
CA GLY A 31 11.46 20.37 -1.16
C GLY A 31 11.88 18.91 -1.33
N ASN A 32 13.16 18.61 -1.08
CA ASN A 32 13.70 17.26 -1.21
C ASN A 32 13.10 16.26 -0.20
N LYS A 33 12.63 16.77 0.95
CA LYS A 33 12.06 15.97 2.05
C LYS A 33 10.52 15.93 2.04
N GLU A 34 9.87 16.62 1.11
CA GLU A 34 8.40 16.75 1.07
C GLU A 34 7.76 15.58 0.33
N TRP A 35 7.77 14.44 1.01
CA TRP A 35 7.08 13.22 0.60
C TRP A 35 5.94 12.94 1.57
N SER A 36 4.77 12.54 1.09
CA SER A 36 3.63 12.17 1.94
C SER A 36 3.23 10.72 1.68
N THR A 37 2.79 10.00 2.71
CA THR A 37 2.24 8.64 2.57
C THR A 37 0.89 8.72 1.87
N VAL A 38 0.75 7.99 0.77
CA VAL A 38 -0.46 7.94 -0.06
C VAL A 38 -1.06 6.55 -0.15
N GLY A 39 -0.38 5.54 0.41
CA GLY A 39 -0.84 4.16 0.35
C GLY A 39 0.08 3.18 1.06
N SER A 40 -0.19 1.91 0.81
CA SER A 40 0.50 0.76 1.40
C SER A 40 0.77 -0.28 0.32
N ALA A 41 1.78 -1.11 0.54
CA ALA A 41 2.11 -2.18 -0.39
C ALA A 41 2.55 -3.46 0.32
N TRP A 42 2.34 -4.58 -0.37
CA TRP A 42 2.66 -5.92 0.10
C TRP A 42 3.36 -6.70 -1.01
N ASN A 43 4.35 -7.50 -0.63
CA ASN A 43 4.87 -8.54 -1.50
C ASN A 43 3.77 -9.56 -1.79
N ARG A 44 3.70 -10.02 -3.04
CA ARG A 44 2.75 -11.07 -3.42
C ARG A 44 3.13 -12.38 -2.74
N ASP A 45 2.13 -13.09 -2.22
CA ASP A 45 2.34 -14.39 -1.59
C ASP A 45 2.75 -15.46 -2.61
N ASN A 46 2.27 -15.34 -3.85
CA ASN A 46 2.58 -16.27 -4.94
C ASN A 46 3.29 -15.54 -6.09
N GLY A 47 4.59 -15.77 -6.22
CA GLY A 47 5.42 -15.27 -7.31
C GLY A 47 6.00 -13.86 -7.06
N ALA A 48 6.80 -13.39 -8.02
CA ALA A 48 7.43 -12.08 -7.94
C ALA A 48 6.41 -10.95 -8.16
N GLY A 49 6.51 -9.90 -7.35
CA GLY A 49 5.77 -8.66 -7.56
C GLY A 49 5.25 -8.04 -6.27
N ILE A 50 4.82 -6.79 -6.40
CA ILE A 50 4.30 -5.98 -5.30
C ILE A 50 2.87 -5.54 -5.64
N SER A 51 1.97 -5.75 -4.70
CA SER A 51 0.61 -5.21 -4.75
C SER A 51 0.59 -3.86 -4.03
N VAL A 52 0.11 -2.81 -4.71
CA VAL A 52 0.02 -1.46 -4.17
C VAL A 52 -1.45 -1.07 -3.99
N LYS A 53 -1.82 -0.64 -2.79
CA LYS A 53 -3.10 0.00 -2.49
C LYS A 53 -2.85 1.49 -2.26
N LEU A 54 -3.38 2.33 -3.15
CA LEU A 54 -3.40 3.77 -2.94
C LEU A 54 -4.68 4.15 -2.17
N ASN A 55 -4.50 4.87 -1.07
CA ASN A 55 -5.59 5.46 -0.30
C ASN A 55 -5.88 6.90 -0.75
N ALA A 56 -4.90 7.55 -1.36
CA ALA A 56 -5.03 8.87 -1.97
C ALA A 56 -4.34 8.88 -3.34
N ILE A 57 -4.94 9.58 -4.30
CA ILE A 57 -4.34 9.82 -5.61
C ILE A 57 -3.60 11.17 -5.53
N PRO A 58 -2.26 11.18 -5.55
CA PRO A 58 -1.53 12.43 -5.63
C PRO A 58 -1.87 13.15 -6.93
N ILE A 59 -2.01 14.47 -6.86
CA ILE A 59 -2.24 15.34 -8.01
C ILE A 59 -1.44 16.63 -7.79
N GLY A 60 -1.07 17.33 -8.87
CA GLY A 60 -0.40 18.63 -8.79
C GLY A 60 1.01 18.64 -9.39
N GLU A 61 1.56 19.85 -9.50
CA GLU A 61 2.76 20.12 -10.28
C GLU A 61 4.02 19.39 -9.78
N HIS A 62 4.13 19.17 -8.47
CA HIS A 62 5.29 18.55 -7.86
C HIS A 62 5.30 17.01 -7.98
N TRP A 63 4.16 16.40 -8.32
CA TRP A 63 4.08 14.97 -8.55
C TRP A 63 4.29 14.66 -10.03
N LYS A 64 5.46 14.10 -10.36
CA LYS A 64 5.84 13.71 -11.72
C LYS A 64 5.60 12.22 -12.01
N GLY A 65 4.58 11.63 -11.37
CA GLY A 65 4.25 10.20 -11.54
C GLY A 65 5.15 9.23 -10.77
N VAL A 66 6.03 9.72 -9.89
CA VAL A 66 6.94 8.88 -9.11
C VAL A 66 6.31 8.53 -7.77
N LEU A 67 6.35 7.24 -7.44
CA LEU A 67 6.02 6.70 -6.12
C LEU A 67 7.26 6.03 -5.52
N LYS A 68 7.41 6.14 -4.20
CA LYS A 68 8.45 5.44 -3.45
C LYS A 68 7.84 4.42 -2.52
N LEU A 69 8.43 3.24 -2.47
CA LEU A 69 8.17 2.24 -1.44
C LEU A 69 9.27 2.35 -0.39
N LEU A 70 8.88 2.55 0.86
CA LEU A 70 9.80 2.59 1.99
C LEU A 70 9.33 1.56 3.02
N PRO A 71 10.24 1.00 3.84
CA PRO A 71 9.83 0.23 5.01
C PRO A 71 8.81 1.01 5.85
N PRO A 72 7.87 0.33 6.51
CA PRO A 72 7.02 0.98 7.50
C PRO A 72 7.89 1.65 8.57
N TYR A 73 7.38 2.75 9.13
CA TYR A 73 8.04 3.39 10.28
C TYR A 73 8.16 2.34 11.39
N ALA A 74 9.31 2.30 12.07
CA ALA A 74 9.41 1.53 13.30
C ALA A 74 8.31 2.04 14.25
N GLU A 75 7.61 1.13 14.91
CA GLU A 75 6.83 1.52 16.08
C GLU A 75 7.85 2.14 17.04
N ASP A 76 7.71 3.44 17.33
CA ASP A 76 8.44 4.05 18.43
C ASP A 76 8.01 3.25 19.67
N ASP A 77 8.89 2.39 20.18
CA ASP A 77 8.76 1.82 21.51
C ASP A 77 8.62 3.01 22.46
N GLY A 78 7.40 3.18 22.99
CA GLY A 78 6.95 4.37 23.66
C GLY A 78 8.02 4.99 24.56
N GLY A 79 8.54 6.14 24.13
CA GLY A 79 9.22 7.06 25.02
C GLY A 79 8.20 7.57 26.03
N SER A 80 8.09 6.87 27.15
CA SER A 80 7.54 7.42 28.38
C SER A 80 8.51 8.47 28.89
N ASP A 81 8.12 9.74 28.78
CA ASP A 81 8.60 10.84 29.63
C ASP A 81 7.45 11.20 30.60
#